data_AF-A0A7J7HBW2-F1
#
_entry.id   AF-A0A7J7HBW2-F1
#
_cell.length_a   1.000
_cell.length_b   1.000
_cell.length_c   1.000
_cell.angle_alpha   90.00
_cell.angle_beta   90.00
_cell.angle_gamma   90.00
#
_symmetry.space_group_name_H-M   'P 1'
#
loop_
_entity.id
_entity.type
_entity.pdbx_description
1 polymer ?
#
loop_
_entity_poly.entity_id
_entity_poly.type
_entity_poly.pdbx_seq_one_letter_code
_entity_poly.pdbx_strand_id
1 'polypeptide(L)'
;MVPIFVSLLYWQKLKIFEARISPDVGCLVISQLADWCKNMTEIRLHGSVLMEREVTCLVEGLSGLKILDVCESTLSCAALGIMLDGRLKCVREINVLHCKFVGNNGEDARADYLDFRVFRDEMLEKACGMKSLKKFVHCLEGTCLHCKNRSSENK
;
A
#
# COMPACT_ATOMS: atom_id res chain seq x y z
N MET A 1 3.89 9.72 25.79
CA MET A 1 3.74 10.04 24.35
C MET A 1 4.36 11.42 24.15
N VAL A 2 5.57 11.49 23.61
CA VAL A 2 6.27 12.77 23.41
C VAL A 2 5.68 13.39 22.13
N PRO A 3 5.14 14.62 22.15
CA PRO A 3 4.64 15.23 20.94
C PRO A 3 5.84 15.48 20.02
N ILE A 4 5.78 14.94 18.81
CA ILE A 4 6.74 15.27 17.76
C ILE A 4 6.42 16.72 17.35
N PHE A 5 7.03 17.69 18.05
CA PHE A 5 6.99 19.12 17.71
C PHE A 5 7.90 19.39 16.51
N VAL A 6 7.66 18.70 15.40
CA VAL A 6 8.22 19.09 14.11
C VAL A 6 7.29 20.17 13.56
N SER A 7 7.83 21.36 13.30
CA SER A 7 7.08 22.54 12.86
C SER A 7 6.09 22.20 11.73
N LEU A 8 4.83 22.60 11.86
CA LEU A 8 3.79 22.44 10.82
C LEU A 8 4.26 22.89 9.42
N LEU A 9 5.09 23.95 9.38
CA LEU A 9 5.66 24.48 8.15
C LEU A 9 6.66 23.53 7.49
N TYR A 10 7.33 22.67 8.27
CA TYR A 10 8.20 21.63 7.75
C TYR A 10 7.39 20.51 7.11
N TRP A 11 6.33 20.03 7.78
CA TRP A 11 5.44 18.98 7.25
C TRP A 11 4.76 19.37 5.94
N GLN A 12 4.32 20.63 5.82
CA GLN A 12 3.72 21.14 4.58
C GLN A 12 4.69 21.16 3.39
N LYS A 13 6.00 21.20 3.64
CA LYS A 13 7.06 21.14 2.61
C LYS A 13 7.51 19.73 2.30
N LEU A 14 7.09 18.73 3.07
CA LEU A 14 7.50 17.34 2.89
C LEU A 14 6.91 16.78 1.58
N LYS A 15 7.80 16.31 0.71
CA LYS A 15 7.44 15.74 -0.60
C LYS A 15 7.58 14.23 -0.65
N ILE A 16 8.45 13.68 0.19
CA ILE A 16 8.82 12.28 0.24
C ILE A 16 8.77 11.86 1.70
N PHE A 17 8.06 10.78 1.99
CA PHE A 17 8.06 10.15 3.29
C PHE A 17 8.39 8.68 3.15
N GLU A 18 9.35 8.21 3.94
CA GLU A 18 9.79 6.83 3.95
C GLU A 18 9.91 6.35 5.39
N ALA A 19 9.24 5.26 5.71
CA ALA A 19 9.26 4.68 7.04
C ALA A 19 8.94 3.18 7.01
N ARG A 20 9.46 2.47 8.01
CA ARG A 20 8.97 1.15 8.43
C ARG A 20 8.10 1.37 9.66
N ILE A 21 6.77 1.34 9.48
CA ILE A 21 5.83 1.68 10.54
C ILE A 21 5.38 0.42 11.27
N SER A 22 5.37 0.46 12.60
CA SER A 22 4.82 -0.63 13.40
C SER A 22 3.29 -0.69 13.27
N PRO A 23 2.68 -1.89 13.30
CA PRO A 23 1.24 -2.05 13.05
C PRO A 23 0.33 -1.17 13.93
N ASP A 24 0.77 -0.92 15.17
CA ASP A 24 0.06 -0.19 16.22
C ASP A 24 -0.01 1.33 16.01
N VAL A 25 0.89 1.91 15.22
CA VAL A 25 0.91 3.37 14.96
C VAL A 25 0.63 3.73 13.50
N GLY A 26 0.47 2.74 12.62
CA GLY A 26 0.25 2.89 11.18
C GLY A 26 -0.84 3.90 10.82
N CYS A 27 -2.05 3.69 11.34
CA CYS A 27 -3.19 4.55 11.07
C CYS A 27 -2.96 6.00 11.54
N LEU A 28 -2.40 6.21 12.74
CA LEU A 28 -2.14 7.54 13.28
C LEU A 28 -1.14 8.33 12.43
N VAL A 29 -0.05 7.69 12.02
CA VAL A 29 0.97 8.31 11.17
C VAL A 29 0.39 8.65 9.80
N ILE A 30 -0.32 7.70 9.18
CA ILE A 30 -0.95 7.89 7.87
C ILE A 30 -1.98 9.03 7.89
N SER A 31 -2.84 9.09 8.91
CA SER A 31 -3.81 10.19 9.07
C SER A 31 -3.10 11.54 9.21
N GLN A 32 -2.01 11.64 10.00
CA GLN A 32 -1.25 12.88 10.11
C GLN A 32 -0.60 13.29 8.78
N LEU A 33 -0.03 12.35 8.04
CA LEU A 33 0.54 12.64 6.71
C LEU A 33 -0.56 13.12 5.77
N ALA A 34 -1.69 12.43 5.75
CA ALA A 34 -2.86 12.80 4.96
C ALA A 34 -3.35 14.21 5.31
N ASP A 35 -3.44 14.57 6.58
CA ASP A 35 -3.98 15.87 7.02
C ASP A 35 -3.01 17.03 6.74
N TRP A 36 -1.72 16.84 7.01
CA TRP A 36 -0.76 17.95 7.07
C TRP A 36 0.20 18.03 5.87
N CYS A 37 0.36 16.94 5.11
CA CYS A 37 1.39 16.83 4.06
C CYS A 37 0.78 16.80 2.64
N LYS A 38 -0.13 17.72 2.32
CA LYS A 38 -0.87 17.74 1.03
C LYS A 38 0.01 17.84 -0.22
N ASN A 39 1.25 18.29 -0.09
CA ASN A 39 2.22 18.41 -1.19
C ASN A 39 3.06 17.14 -1.42
N MET A 40 2.77 16.06 -0.69
CA MET A 40 3.50 14.81 -0.80
C MET A 40 3.33 14.19 -2.18
N THR A 41 4.44 13.79 -2.76
CA THR A 41 4.50 13.14 -4.07
C THR A 41 4.93 11.69 -3.98
N GLU A 42 5.50 11.27 -2.85
CA GLU A 42 6.04 9.93 -2.68
C GLU A 42 5.87 9.46 -1.24
N ILE A 43 5.37 8.24 -1.11
CA ILE A 43 5.25 7.54 0.16
C ILE A 43 5.84 6.15 0.00
N ARG A 44 6.72 5.78 0.94
CA ARG A 44 7.25 4.44 1.13
C ARG A 44 6.95 3.94 2.54
N LEU A 45 6.01 3.01 2.68
CA LEU A 45 5.61 2.39 3.95
C LEU A 45 5.96 0.92 3.92
N HIS A 46 7.19 0.57 4.30
CA HIS A 46 7.64 -0.82 4.24
C HIS A 46 7.27 -1.58 5.50
N GLY A 47 6.97 -2.87 5.37
CA GLY A 47 6.68 -3.75 6.52
C GLY A 47 5.48 -3.30 7.37
N SER A 48 4.58 -2.50 6.81
CA SER A 48 3.44 -1.92 7.51
C SER A 48 2.21 -2.83 7.42
N VAL A 49 1.17 -2.54 8.19
CA VAL A 49 -0.14 -3.20 8.06
C VAL A 49 -1.12 -2.18 7.49
N LEU A 50 -1.64 -2.45 6.30
CA LEU A 50 -2.51 -1.54 5.56
C LEU A 50 -3.86 -2.23 5.30
N MET A 51 -4.86 -1.84 6.07
CA MET A 51 -6.24 -2.26 5.86
C MET A 51 -6.98 -1.18 5.06
N GLU A 52 -8.27 -1.40 4.79
CA GLU A 52 -9.09 -0.46 4.02
C GLU A 52 -9.02 0.97 4.57
N ARG A 53 -9.03 1.11 5.91
CA ARG A 53 -9.04 2.41 6.57
C ARG A 53 -7.76 3.20 6.28
N GLU A 54 -6.59 2.58 6.47
CA GLU A 54 -5.29 3.24 6.26
C GLU A 54 -5.15 3.69 4.80
N VAL A 55 -5.49 2.80 3.86
CA VAL A 55 -5.38 3.12 2.44
C VAL A 55 -6.39 4.19 2.03
N THR A 56 -7.62 4.14 2.54
CA THR A 56 -8.62 5.18 2.26
C THR A 56 -8.12 6.56 2.68
N CYS A 57 -7.51 6.68 3.87
CA CYS A 57 -6.89 7.93 4.31
C CYS A 57 -5.79 8.40 3.36
N LEU A 58 -4.94 7.51 2.85
CA LEU A 58 -3.89 7.87 1.88
C LEU A 58 -4.50 8.38 0.56
N VAL A 59 -5.44 7.60 0.01
CA VAL A 59 -6.04 7.85 -1.30
C VAL A 59 -6.83 9.16 -1.32
N GLU A 60 -7.57 9.45 -0.25
CA GLU A 60 -8.36 10.68 -0.13
C GLU A 60 -7.52 11.88 0.33
N GLY A 61 -6.52 11.64 1.17
CA GLY A 61 -5.69 12.69 1.76
C GLY A 61 -4.65 13.27 0.83
N LEU A 62 -4.14 12.47 -0.11
CA LEU A 62 -2.92 12.76 -0.88
C LEU A 62 -3.15 12.68 -2.39
N SER A 63 -4.02 13.55 -2.89
CA SER A 63 -4.39 13.59 -4.32
C SER A 63 -3.22 13.82 -5.29
N GLY A 64 -2.11 14.41 -4.80
CA GLY A 64 -0.89 14.69 -5.58
C GLY A 64 0.14 13.55 -5.60
N LEU A 65 -0.14 12.42 -4.95
CA LEU A 65 0.79 11.30 -4.81
C LEU A 65 1.15 10.72 -6.19
N LYS A 66 2.45 10.54 -6.44
CA LYS A 66 3.02 10.00 -7.69
C LYS A 66 3.58 8.59 -7.50
N ILE A 67 4.12 8.29 -6.33
CA ILE A 67 4.74 7.01 -6.02
C ILE A 67 4.17 6.52 -4.68
N LEU A 68 3.62 5.31 -4.70
CA LEU A 68 3.16 4.60 -3.49
C LEU A 68 3.87 3.26 -3.41
N ASP A 69 4.78 3.14 -2.47
CA ASP A 69 5.54 1.94 -2.22
C ASP A 69 5.18 1.37 -0.86
N VAL A 70 4.68 0.14 -0.85
CA VAL A 70 4.26 -0.55 0.37
C VAL A 70 4.91 -1.93 0.46
N CYS A 71 6.10 -2.09 -0.10
CA CYS A 71 6.81 -3.37 -0.13
C CYS A 71 6.91 -4.03 1.26
N GLU A 72 6.90 -5.36 1.28
CA GLU A 72 7.01 -6.20 2.49
C GLU A 72 5.87 -6.01 3.51
N SER A 73 4.81 -5.27 3.16
CA SER A 73 3.68 -4.99 4.04
C SER A 73 2.64 -6.11 4.05
N THR A 74 1.80 -6.12 5.06
CA THR A 74 0.56 -6.89 5.06
C THR A 74 -0.58 -6.00 4.58
N LEU A 75 -1.29 -6.43 3.53
CA LEU A 75 -2.43 -5.72 2.97
C LEU A 75 -3.67 -6.61 3.00
N SER A 76 -4.83 -6.04 3.35
CA SER A 76 -6.08 -6.70 2.97
C SER A 76 -6.27 -6.68 1.46
N CYS A 77 -6.95 -7.68 0.90
CA CYS A 77 -7.31 -7.68 -0.53
C CYS A 77 -8.08 -6.42 -0.91
N ALA A 78 -8.99 -5.95 -0.05
CA ALA A 78 -9.74 -4.73 -0.27
C ALA A 78 -8.87 -3.47 -0.24
N ALA A 79 -7.85 -3.41 0.63
CA ALA A 79 -6.87 -2.32 0.64
C ALA A 79 -6.15 -2.19 -0.70
N LEU A 80 -5.69 -3.29 -1.31
CA LEU A 80 -5.11 -3.24 -2.65
C LEU A 80 -6.16 -2.81 -3.70
N GLY A 81 -7.39 -3.29 -3.58
CA GLY A 81 -8.50 -2.88 -4.44
C GLY A 81 -8.73 -1.36 -4.41
N ILE A 82 -8.67 -0.75 -3.22
CA ILE A 82 -8.78 0.70 -3.03
C ILE A 82 -7.59 1.45 -3.64
N MET A 83 -6.36 0.95 -3.48
CA MET A 83 -5.17 1.57 -4.10
C MET A 83 -5.31 1.66 -5.63
N LEU A 84 -6.02 0.70 -6.22
CA LEU A 84 -6.16 0.53 -7.67
C LEU A 84 -7.52 1.00 -8.22
N ASP A 85 -8.38 1.64 -7.41
CA ASP A 85 -9.73 2.04 -7.82
C ASP A 85 -9.78 3.32 -8.68
N GLY A 86 -8.63 3.92 -8.95
CA GLY A 86 -8.49 5.11 -9.81
C GLY A 86 -8.65 6.46 -9.11
N ARG A 87 -8.93 6.51 -7.80
CA ARG A 87 -8.97 7.77 -7.04
C ARG A 87 -7.63 8.49 -6.95
N LEU A 88 -6.52 7.74 -6.99
CA LEU A 88 -5.15 8.29 -7.06
C LEU A 88 -4.81 8.82 -8.47
N LYS A 89 -5.39 9.95 -8.85
CA LYS A 89 -5.29 10.50 -10.23
C LYS A 89 -3.89 10.85 -10.71
N CYS A 90 -2.93 11.06 -9.79
CA CYS A 90 -1.56 11.44 -10.11
C CYS A 90 -0.54 10.30 -9.97
N VAL A 91 -0.97 9.12 -9.50
CA VAL A 91 -0.04 8.02 -9.22
C VAL A 91 0.51 7.47 -10.53
N ARG A 92 1.84 7.31 -10.56
CA ARG A 92 2.62 6.81 -11.70
C ARG A 92 3.25 5.46 -11.38
N GLU A 93 3.54 5.19 -10.11
CA GLU A 93 4.14 3.95 -9.65
C GLU A 93 3.48 3.46 -8.38
N ILE A 94 3.07 2.19 -8.38
CA ILE A 94 2.61 1.46 -7.21
C ILE A 94 3.48 0.22 -7.05
N ASN A 95 4.12 0.08 -5.89
CA ASN A 95 4.99 -1.05 -5.55
C ASN A 95 4.40 -1.85 -4.39
N VAL A 96 4.09 -3.12 -4.66
CA VAL A 96 3.51 -4.09 -3.71
C VAL A 96 4.32 -5.40 -3.71
N LEU A 97 5.65 -5.28 -3.77
CA LEU A 97 6.53 -6.45 -3.73
C LEU A 97 6.52 -7.10 -2.36
N HIS A 98 6.63 -8.43 -2.34
CA HIS A 98 6.77 -9.24 -1.13
C HIS A 98 5.67 -8.99 -0.06
N CYS A 99 4.52 -8.49 -0.48
CA CYS A 99 3.40 -8.23 0.40
C CYS A 99 2.69 -9.53 0.78
N LYS A 100 2.21 -9.60 2.02
CA LYS A 100 1.24 -10.61 2.45
C LYS A 100 -0.16 -10.07 2.17
N PHE A 101 -1.02 -10.88 1.57
CA PHE A 101 -2.41 -10.52 1.30
C PHE A 101 -3.32 -11.27 2.28
N VAL A 102 -4.23 -10.56 2.92
CA VAL A 102 -5.22 -11.16 3.83
C VAL A 102 -6.63 -10.95 3.32
N GLY A 103 -7.45 -12.01 3.41
CA GLY A 103 -8.87 -11.96 3.09
C GLY A 103 -9.71 -11.30 4.18
N ASN A 104 -11.01 -11.20 3.96
CA ASN A 104 -11.96 -10.58 4.92
C ASN A 104 -12.07 -11.35 6.24
N ASN A 105 -11.75 -12.64 6.24
CA ASN A 105 -11.68 -13.49 7.43
C ASN A 105 -10.34 -13.36 8.18
N GLY A 106 -9.41 -12.54 7.69
CA GLY A 106 -8.07 -12.37 8.27
C GLY A 106 -7.07 -13.47 7.90
N GLU A 107 -7.50 -14.47 7.14
CA GLU A 107 -6.63 -15.55 6.67
C GLU A 107 -5.79 -15.12 5.48
N ASP A 108 -4.74 -15.89 5.18
CA ASP A 108 -3.92 -15.63 4.00
C ASP A 108 -4.76 -15.81 2.74
N ALA A 109 -4.87 -14.76 1.93
CA ALA A 109 -5.65 -14.77 0.70
C ALA A 109 -5.12 -15.78 -0.33
N ARG A 110 -3.88 -16.25 -0.17
CA ARG A 110 -3.28 -17.28 -1.04
C ARG A 110 -3.61 -18.71 -0.61
N ALA A 111 -4.34 -18.90 0.49
CA ALA A 111 -4.72 -20.22 0.96
C ALA A 111 -5.62 -20.94 -0.06
N ASP A 112 -6.54 -20.22 -0.69
CA ASP A 112 -7.32 -20.71 -1.83
C ASP A 112 -6.74 -20.18 -3.14
N TYR A 113 -6.21 -21.09 -3.95
CA TYR A 113 -5.60 -20.74 -5.23
C TYR A 113 -6.60 -20.16 -6.24
N LEU A 114 -7.83 -20.67 -6.29
CA LEU A 114 -8.84 -20.25 -7.26
C LEU A 114 -9.31 -18.84 -6.92
N ASP A 115 -9.62 -18.57 -5.65
CA ASP A 115 -10.03 -17.24 -5.20
C ASP A 115 -8.90 -16.23 -5.37
N PHE A 116 -7.66 -16.60 -5.03
CA PHE A 116 -6.51 -15.73 -5.23
C PHE A 116 -6.25 -15.43 -6.71
N ARG A 117 -6.50 -16.40 -7.60
CA ARG A 117 -6.39 -16.20 -9.05
C ARG A 117 -7.39 -15.17 -9.55
N VAL A 118 -8.66 -15.27 -9.13
CA VAL A 118 -9.71 -14.29 -9.48
C VAL A 118 -9.34 -12.91 -8.96
N PHE A 119 -8.95 -12.82 -7.69
CA PHE A 119 -8.49 -11.57 -7.08
C PHE A 119 -7.31 -10.96 -7.85
N ARG A 120 -6.29 -11.76 -8.19
CA ARG A 120 -5.14 -11.30 -8.98
C ARG A 120 -5.60 -10.71 -10.31
N ASP A 121 -6.42 -11.44 -11.06
CA ASP A 121 -6.85 -11.03 -12.39
C ASP A 121 -7.63 -9.71 -12.29
N GLU A 122 -8.51 -9.55 -11.30
CA GLU A 122 -9.21 -8.29 -11.01
C GLU A 122 -8.25 -7.12 -10.68
N MET A 123 -7.22 -7.36 -9.86
CA MET A 123 -6.25 -6.32 -9.51
C MET A 123 -5.41 -5.88 -10.71
N LEU A 124 -5.06 -6.81 -11.59
CA LEU A 124 -4.33 -6.51 -12.83
C LEU A 124 -5.21 -5.71 -13.81
N GLU A 125 -6.47 -6.08 -13.96
CA GLU A 125 -7.43 -5.31 -14.77
C GLU A 125 -7.61 -3.88 -14.24
N LYS A 126 -7.77 -3.73 -12.92
CA LYS A 126 -7.84 -2.41 -12.26
C LYS A 126 -6.59 -1.58 -12.52
N ALA A 127 -5.39 -2.16 -12.33
CA ALA A 127 -4.13 -1.48 -12.60
C ALA A 127 -4.00 -1.05 -14.08
N CYS A 128 -4.40 -1.91 -15.02
CA CYS A 128 -4.44 -1.58 -16.45
C CYS A 128 -5.42 -0.44 -16.77
N GLY A 129 -6.53 -0.34 -16.04
CA GLY A 129 -7.52 0.73 -16.20
C GLY A 129 -7.06 2.11 -15.70
N MET A 130 -6.01 2.17 -14.88
CA MET A 130 -5.50 3.41 -14.29
C MET A 130 -4.65 4.21 -15.30
N LYS A 131 -5.26 5.21 -15.94
CA LYS A 131 -4.60 6.05 -16.98
C LYS A 131 -3.27 6.70 -16.55
N SER A 132 -3.12 7.05 -15.28
CA SER A 132 -1.91 7.72 -14.77
C SER A 132 -0.78 6.74 -14.42
N LEU A 133 -1.13 5.48 -14.15
CA LEU A 133 -0.22 4.45 -13.65
C LEU A 133 0.67 3.98 -14.79
N LYS A 134 1.98 4.17 -14.65
CA LYS A 134 2.98 3.75 -15.64
C LYS A 134 3.64 2.44 -15.26
N LYS A 135 3.67 2.12 -13.98
CA LYS A 135 4.40 0.98 -13.43
C LYS A 135 3.64 0.41 -12.23
N PHE A 136 3.26 -0.84 -12.34
CA PHE A 136 2.72 -1.62 -11.24
C PHE A 136 3.69 -2.76 -10.95
N VAL A 137 4.40 -2.68 -9.82
CA VAL A 137 5.42 -3.66 -9.46
C VAL A 137 4.87 -4.55 -8.36
N HIS A 138 4.70 -5.83 -8.64
CA HIS A 138 4.01 -6.75 -7.74
C HIS A 138 4.59 -8.16 -7.72
N CYS A 139 4.23 -8.92 -6.69
CA CYS A 139 4.50 -10.36 -6.62
C CYS A 139 3.22 -11.21 -6.67
N LEU A 140 2.12 -10.69 -7.23
CA LEU A 140 0.85 -11.40 -7.30
C LEU A 140 0.92 -12.73 -8.09
N GLU A 141 1.84 -12.86 -9.06
CA GLU A 141 1.99 -14.09 -9.84
C GLU A 141 2.79 -15.19 -9.13
N GLY A 142 3.40 -14.90 -7.97
CA GLY A 142 4.18 -15.88 -7.22
C GLY A 142 5.48 -16.35 -7.90
N THR A 143 5.91 -15.68 -8.97
CA THR A 143 7.13 -16.02 -9.72
C THR A 143 8.41 -15.57 -9.00
N CYS A 144 8.30 -14.63 -8.06
CA CYS A 144 9.43 -14.14 -7.26
C CYS A 144 10.01 -15.21 -6.33
N LEU A 145 11.34 -15.44 -6.41
CA LEU A 145 12.08 -16.39 -5.57
C LEU A 145 11.93 -16.11 -4.07
N HIS A 146 11.93 -14.84 -3.66
CA HIS A 146 11.70 -14.45 -2.26
C HIS A 146 10.31 -14.86 -1.76
N CYS A 147 9.29 -14.77 -2.60
CA CYS A 147 7.93 -15.20 -2.25
C CYS A 147 7.78 -16.72 -2.22
N LYS A 148 8.47 -17.44 -3.12
CA LYS A 148 8.48 -18.91 -3.15
C LYS A 148 9.11 -19.50 -1.88
N ASN A 149 10.24 -18.96 -1.44
CA ASN A 149 10.95 -19.49 -0.27
C ASN A 149 10.10 -19.38 1.01
N ARG A 150 9.42 -18.24 1.24
CA ARG A 150 8.51 -18.07 2.40
C ARG A 150 7.32 -19.02 2.42
N SER A 151 6.75 -19.39 1.26
CA SER A 151 5.67 -20.40 1.22
C SER A 151 6.13 -21.81 1.60
N SER A 152 7.44 -22.09 1.52
CA SER A 152 8.05 -23.37 1.88
C SER A 152 8.38 -23.48 3.37
N GLU A 153 8.59 -22.35 4.05
CA GLU A 153 8.97 -22.30 5.48
C GLU A 153 7.76 -22.51 6.41
N ASN A 154 6.53 -22.44 5.90
CA ASN A 154 5.29 -22.68 6.65
C ASN A 154 4.73 -24.12 6.47
N LYS A 155 5.57 -25.09 6.09
CA LYS A 155 5.19 -26.52 6.00
C LYS A 155 5.66 -27.32 7.19
#